data_AF-A0A1A1YXP4-F1
#
_entry.id   AF-A0A1A1YXP4-F1
#
_cell.length_a   1.000
_cell.length_b   1.000
_cell.length_c   1.000
_cell.angle_alpha   90.00
_cell.angle_beta   90.00
_cell.angle_gamma   90.00
#
_symmetry.space_group_name_H-M   'P 1'
#
loop_
_entity.id
_entity.type
_entity.pdbx_description
1 polymer ?
#
loop_
_entity_poly.entity_id
_entity_poly.type
_entity_poly.pdbx_seq_one_letter_code
_entity_poly.pdbx_strand_id
1 'polypeptide(L)'
;MVINTFREVVDILDAAVNGPETVVGPPHHAFWRGVTRDEFVTMKLLGHPILVSGDGAHSNLILSLKGEPPFGSGPGAEFPRMPVGFDPVPDDSIRAIEQWINDGCPDVSNAAESA
;
A
#
# COMPACT_ATOMS: atom_id res chain seq x y z
N MET A 1 0.04 14.93 -1.80
CA MET A 1 -1.42 14.76 -1.59
C MET A 1 -1.61 14.11 -0.24
N VAL A 2 -2.58 14.55 0.56
CA VAL A 2 -2.96 13.87 1.81
C VAL A 2 -4.11 12.92 1.47
N ILE A 3 -4.05 11.66 1.92
CA ILE A 3 -5.14 10.70 1.77
C ILE A 3 -5.75 10.41 3.14
N ASN A 4 -7.08 10.44 3.23
CA ASN A 4 -7.84 10.37 4.49
C ASN A 4 -8.75 9.14 4.58
N THR A 5 -8.85 8.38 3.47
CA THR A 5 -9.70 7.20 3.36
C THR A 5 -8.90 6.01 2.87
N PHE A 6 -9.33 4.80 3.26
CA PHE A 6 -8.79 3.57 2.68
C PHE A 6 -9.09 3.46 1.18
N ARG A 7 -10.17 4.09 0.70
CA ARG A 7 -10.50 4.11 -0.73
C ARG A 7 -9.39 4.78 -1.56
N GLU A 8 -8.80 5.86 -1.08
CA GLU A 8 -7.71 6.54 -1.78
C GLU A 8 -6.43 5.68 -1.85
N VAL A 9 -6.17 4.87 -0.81
CA VAL A 9 -5.10 3.86 -0.83
C VAL A 9 -5.36 2.86 -1.94
N VAL A 10 -6.59 2.33 -2.03
CA VAL A 10 -7.00 1.40 -3.11
C VAL A 10 -6.82 2.04 -4.48
N ASP A 11 -7.21 3.29 -4.67
CA ASP A 11 -7.09 3.99 -5.96
C ASP A 11 -5.61 4.13 -6.38
N ILE A 12 -4.70 4.43 -5.44
CA ILE A 12 -3.26 4.47 -5.70
C ILE A 12 -2.72 3.08 -6.11
N LEU A 13 -3.10 2.02 -5.37
CA LEU A 13 -2.64 0.66 -5.66
C LEU A 13 -3.20 0.12 -6.97
N ASP A 14 -4.44 0.49 -7.33
CA ASP A 14 -5.02 0.17 -8.63
C ASP A 14 -4.30 0.91 -9.76
N ALA A 15 -4.05 2.21 -9.61
CA ALA A 15 -3.27 2.97 -10.60
C ALA A 15 -1.88 2.37 -10.82
N ALA A 16 -1.22 1.87 -9.77
CA ALA A 16 0.08 1.21 -9.84
C ALA A 16 0.09 -0.04 -10.73
N VAL A 17 -1.06 -0.70 -10.91
CA VAL A 17 -1.20 -1.88 -11.77
C VAL A 17 -2.02 -1.60 -13.03
N ASN A 18 -2.05 -0.35 -13.52
CA ASN A 18 -2.82 0.08 -14.70
C ASN A 18 -4.36 0.00 -14.57
N GLY A 19 -4.88 -0.01 -13.34
CA GLY A 19 -6.30 0.18 -13.03
C GLY A 19 -6.98 -0.98 -12.30
N PRO A 20 -8.24 -0.76 -11.86
CA PRO A 20 -9.00 -1.70 -11.01
C PRO A 20 -9.35 -3.03 -11.70
N GLU A 21 -9.37 -3.05 -13.04
CA GLU A 21 -9.69 -4.24 -13.83
C GLU A 21 -8.45 -5.11 -14.12
N THR A 22 -7.24 -4.63 -13.84
CA THR A 22 -6.03 -5.40 -14.11
C THR A 22 -5.94 -6.61 -13.20
N VAL A 23 -5.74 -7.78 -13.80
CA VAL A 23 -5.49 -9.02 -13.05
C VAL A 23 -4.07 -8.99 -12.48
N VAL A 24 -3.96 -9.00 -11.15
CA VAL A 24 -2.69 -9.16 -10.44
C VAL A 24 -2.46 -10.65 -10.19
N GLY A 25 -1.29 -11.12 -10.64
CA GLY A 25 -0.91 -12.53 -10.56
C GLY A 25 -0.63 -13.05 -9.15
N PRO A 26 -0.40 -14.38 -9.02
CA PRO A 26 0.09 -14.98 -7.77
C PRO A 26 1.45 -14.38 -7.36
N PRO A 27 1.84 -14.49 -6.08
CA PRO A 27 1.24 -15.35 -5.05
C PRO A 27 0.16 -14.68 -4.18
N HIS A 28 -0.03 -13.37 -4.27
CA HIS A 28 -0.93 -12.64 -3.35
C HIS A 28 -2.13 -11.97 -4.04
N HIS A 29 -2.17 -11.91 -5.38
CA HIS A 29 -3.21 -11.20 -6.14
C HIS A 29 -3.37 -9.73 -5.70
N ALA A 30 -4.46 -9.07 -6.13
CA ALA A 30 -4.80 -7.71 -5.73
C ALA A 30 -5.44 -7.71 -4.33
N PHE A 31 -4.67 -8.06 -3.31
CA PHE A 31 -5.13 -8.28 -1.92
C PHE A 31 -5.83 -7.07 -1.28
N TRP A 32 -5.66 -5.87 -1.84
CA TRP A 32 -6.31 -4.64 -1.39
C TRP A 32 -7.76 -4.50 -1.91
N ARG A 33 -8.19 -5.32 -2.88
CA ARG A 33 -9.54 -5.24 -3.45
C ARG A 33 -10.53 -6.10 -2.67
N GLY A 34 -11.75 -5.59 -2.53
CA GLY A 34 -12.86 -6.34 -1.92
C GLY A 34 -12.74 -6.55 -0.41
N VAL A 35 -11.83 -5.82 0.25
CA VAL A 35 -11.63 -5.84 1.70
C VAL A 35 -11.99 -4.49 2.30
N THR A 36 -12.30 -4.47 3.59
CA THR A 36 -12.45 -3.27 4.40
C THR A 36 -11.10 -2.71 4.84
N ARG A 37 -11.09 -1.46 5.31
CA ARG A 37 -9.90 -0.84 5.91
C ARG A 37 -9.35 -1.70 7.06
N ASP A 38 -10.20 -2.18 7.95
CA ASP A 38 -9.76 -2.93 9.14
C ASP A 38 -9.20 -4.31 8.77
N GLU A 39 -9.79 -4.98 7.78
CA GLU A 39 -9.24 -6.21 7.22
C GLU A 39 -7.89 -5.97 6.57
N PHE A 40 -7.73 -4.89 5.81
CA PHE A 40 -6.47 -4.51 5.19
C PHE A 40 -5.39 -4.23 6.24
N VAL A 41 -5.66 -3.38 7.23
CA VAL A 41 -4.71 -2.98 8.29
C VAL A 41 -4.23 -4.18 9.11
N THR A 42 -5.05 -5.21 9.27
CA THR A 42 -4.71 -6.43 10.02
C THR A 42 -4.21 -7.58 9.13
N MET A 43 -4.19 -7.38 7.80
CA MET A 43 -3.87 -8.42 6.84
C MET A 43 -2.42 -8.88 6.96
N LYS A 44 -2.22 -10.18 6.71
CA LYS A 44 -0.90 -10.77 6.48
C LYS A 44 -0.82 -11.37 5.09
N LEU A 45 0.28 -11.11 4.40
CA LEU A 45 0.62 -11.78 3.14
C LEU A 45 1.81 -12.70 3.40
N LEU A 46 1.65 -13.97 3.04
CA LEU A 46 2.70 -14.99 3.22
C LEU A 46 3.22 -15.06 4.66
N GLY A 47 2.36 -14.80 5.66
CA GLY A 47 2.69 -14.82 7.08
C GLY A 47 3.20 -13.49 7.66
N HIS A 48 3.47 -12.49 6.83
CA HIS A 48 3.98 -11.18 7.25
C HIS A 48 2.89 -10.10 7.23
N PRO A 49 2.80 -9.23 8.25
CA PRO A 49 1.86 -8.11 8.23
C PRO A 49 2.15 -7.20 7.05
N ILE A 50 1.11 -6.70 6.38
CA ILE A 50 1.32 -5.78 5.25
C ILE A 50 1.77 -4.40 5.71
N LEU A 51 1.36 -3.99 6.91
CA LEU A 51 1.71 -2.69 7.50
C LEU A 51 1.72 -2.76 9.03
N VAL A 52 2.30 -1.72 9.63
CA VAL A 52 2.29 -1.46 11.07
C VAL A 52 1.68 -0.07 11.25
N SER A 53 0.47 0.00 11.82
CA SER A 53 -0.22 1.28 12.04
C SER A 53 0.63 2.21 12.92
N GLY A 54 0.82 3.45 12.49
CA GLY A 54 1.72 4.42 13.11
C GLY A 54 3.20 4.32 12.70
N ASP A 55 3.57 3.32 11.89
CA ASP A 55 4.95 3.11 11.42
C ASP A 55 4.97 2.75 9.92
N GLY A 56 4.74 3.77 9.09
CA GLY A 56 4.77 3.64 7.63
C GLY A 56 6.15 3.27 7.11
N ALA A 57 7.22 3.83 7.71
CA ALA A 57 8.59 3.61 7.24
C ALA A 57 9.02 2.14 7.32
N HIS A 58 8.55 1.38 8.31
CA HIS A 58 8.86 -0.05 8.45
C HIS A 58 7.73 -0.99 7.99
N SER A 59 6.68 -0.44 7.36
CA SER A 59 5.58 -1.23 6.82
C SER A 59 5.98 -1.95 5.53
N ASN A 60 5.73 -3.25 5.44
CA ASN A 60 6.09 -4.07 4.27
C ASN A 60 5.52 -3.51 2.95
N LEU A 61 4.31 -2.93 2.98
CA LEU A 61 3.73 -2.23 1.85
C LEU A 61 4.67 -1.14 1.33
N ILE A 62 5.13 -0.23 2.20
CA ILE A 62 6.00 0.88 1.81
C ILE A 62 7.37 0.39 1.35
N LEU A 63 7.99 -0.53 2.09
CA LEU A 63 9.28 -1.12 1.72
C LEU A 63 9.20 -1.79 0.34
N SER A 64 8.11 -2.51 0.07
CA SER A 64 7.89 -3.17 -1.23
C SER A 64 7.74 -2.20 -2.39
N LEU A 65 7.07 -1.06 -2.20
CA LEU A 65 6.89 -0.04 -3.23
C LEU A 65 8.18 0.73 -3.51
N LYS A 66 8.94 1.08 -2.45
CA LYS A 66 10.25 1.73 -2.55
C LYS A 66 11.33 0.81 -3.12
N GLY A 67 11.19 -0.50 -2.93
CA GLY A 67 12.25 -1.46 -3.22
C GLY A 67 13.39 -1.41 -2.20
N GLU A 68 13.03 -1.22 -0.93
CA GLU A 68 13.95 -1.25 0.21
C GLU A 68 13.93 -2.64 0.88
N PRO A 69 15.05 -3.11 1.46
CA PRO A 69 15.13 -4.44 2.06
C PRO A 69 13.96 -4.74 3.03
N PRO A 70 13.33 -5.93 2.92
CA PRO A 70 13.76 -7.09 2.13
C PRO A 70 13.30 -7.07 0.66
N PHE A 71 12.84 -5.95 0.13
CA PHE A 71 12.41 -5.81 -1.27
C PHE A 71 13.47 -5.10 -2.12
N GLY A 72 13.40 -5.27 -3.45
CA GLY A 72 14.26 -4.58 -4.40
C GLY A 72 15.22 -5.52 -5.15
N SER A 73 16.38 -5.01 -5.51
CA SER A 73 17.42 -5.76 -6.24
C SER A 73 18.83 -5.62 -5.62
N GLY A 74 18.94 -4.88 -4.51
CA GLY A 74 20.18 -4.62 -3.82
C GLY A 74 20.52 -5.64 -2.73
N PRO A 75 21.63 -5.46 -2.00
CA PRO A 75 21.99 -6.29 -0.85
C PRO A 75 20.87 -6.34 0.19
N GLY A 76 20.54 -7.54 0.67
CA GLY A 76 19.44 -7.76 1.61
C GLY A 76 18.04 -7.85 0.98
N ALA A 77 17.93 -7.73 -0.35
CA ALA A 77 16.67 -8.03 -1.04
C ALA A 77 16.45 -9.55 -1.11
N GLU A 78 15.30 -9.97 -0.60
CA GLU A 78 14.76 -11.34 -0.69
C GLU A 78 13.59 -11.42 -1.69
N PHE A 79 12.93 -10.28 -1.92
CA PHE A 79 11.77 -10.13 -2.80
C PHE A 79 12.01 -9.00 -3.82
N PRO A 80 11.39 -9.05 -5.01
CA PRO A 80 11.48 -7.94 -5.94
C PRO A 80 10.74 -6.70 -5.42
N ARG A 81 11.09 -5.52 -5.91
CA ARG A 81 10.28 -4.31 -5.76
C ARG A 81 8.92 -4.52 -6.44
N MET A 82 7.86 -4.05 -5.81
CA MET A 82 6.48 -4.12 -6.31
C MET A 82 6.03 -2.76 -6.89
N PRO A 83 5.10 -2.75 -7.86
CA PRO A 83 4.54 -3.91 -8.58
C PRO A 83 5.51 -4.51 -9.60
N VAL A 84 5.55 -5.85 -9.72
CA VAL A 84 6.39 -6.57 -10.70
C VAL A 84 5.76 -6.53 -12.09
N GLY A 85 6.54 -6.15 -13.11
CA GLY A 85 6.07 -6.08 -14.50
C GLY A 85 5.27 -4.83 -14.83
N PHE A 86 5.23 -3.86 -13.91
CA PHE A 86 4.60 -2.56 -14.07
C PHE A 86 5.62 -1.46 -13.75
N ASP A 87 5.24 -0.22 -14.05
CA ASP A 87 6.07 0.93 -13.73
C ASP A 87 6.17 1.13 -12.20
N PRO A 88 7.28 1.74 -11.74
CA PRO A 88 7.43 2.20 -10.36
C PRO A 88 6.25 3.05 -9.89
N VAL A 89 5.75 2.81 -8.68
CA VAL A 89 4.81 3.75 -8.05
C VAL A 89 5.50 5.09 -7.84
N PRO A 90 4.88 6.23 -8.21
CA PRO A 90 5.47 7.54 -8.00
C PRO A 90 5.76 7.82 -6.52
N ASP A 91 6.91 8.44 -6.22
CA ASP A 91 7.34 8.72 -4.85
C ASP A 91 6.31 9.52 -4.03
N ASP A 92 5.59 10.46 -4.66
CA ASP A 92 4.54 11.22 -3.98
C ASP A 92 3.36 10.36 -3.54
N SER A 93 3.01 9.34 -4.33
CA SER A 93 1.96 8.38 -3.98
C SER A 93 2.41 7.46 -2.86
N ILE A 94 3.67 7.01 -2.90
CA ILE A 94 4.27 6.23 -1.80
C ILE A 94 4.27 7.05 -0.51
N ARG A 95 4.72 8.32 -0.57
CA ARG A 95 4.70 9.24 0.57
C ARG A 95 3.29 9.45 1.13
N ALA A 96 2.28 9.53 0.27
CA ALA A 96 0.89 9.69 0.71
C ALA A 96 0.40 8.44 1.48
N ILE A 97 0.68 7.23 0.99
CA ILE A 97 0.35 5.99 1.71
C ILE A 97 1.14 5.89 3.02
N GLU A 98 2.43 6.23 2.99
CA GLU A 98 3.28 6.22 4.19
C GLU A 98 2.73 7.16 5.27
N GLN A 99 2.33 8.37 4.89
CA GLN A 99 1.71 9.32 5.82
C GLN A 99 0.38 8.81 6.36
N TRP A 100 -0.47 8.21 5.51
CA TRP A 100 -1.72 7.59 5.96
C TRP A 100 -1.50 6.50 6.99
N ILE A 101 -0.45 5.67 6.83
CA ILE A 101 -0.08 4.68 7.83
C ILE A 101 0.39 5.36 9.13
N ASN A 102 1.24 6.39 9.02
CA ASN A 102 1.73 7.15 10.17
C ASN A 102 0.59 7.82 10.95
N ASP A 103 -0.46 8.26 10.27
CA ASP A 103 -1.65 8.87 10.87
C ASP A 103 -2.62 7.84 11.51
N GLY A 104 -2.22 6.57 11.56
CA GLY A 104 -3.01 5.51 12.16
C GLY A 104 -4.06 4.92 11.20
N CYS A 105 -3.82 5.02 9.89
CA CYS A 105 -4.67 4.52 8.81
C CYS A 105 -6.10 5.10 8.86
N PRO A 106 -6.33 6.42 8.92
CA PRO A 106 -7.68 6.97 9.08
C PRO A 106 -8.63 6.52 7.95
N ASP A 107 -9.92 6.39 8.27
CA ASP A 107 -10.97 6.15 7.27
C ASP A 107 -12.09 7.19 7.45
N VAL A 108 -11.69 8.46 7.42
CA VAL A 108 -12.59 9.59 7.60
C VAL A 108 -13.00 10.11 6.23
N SER A 109 -14.25 9.87 5.86
CA SER A 109 -14.86 10.61 4.76
C SER A 109 -14.85 12.09 5.10
N ASN A 110 -14.27 12.94 4.26
CA ASN A 110 -14.22 14.41 4.42
C ASN A 110 -15.62 15.11 4.38
N ALA A 111 -16.70 14.39 4.69
CA ALA A 111 -18.06 14.90 4.78
C ALA A 111 -18.38 15.58 6.13
N ALA A 112 -17.42 15.71 7.04
CA ALA A 112 -17.63 16.22 8.40
C ALA A 112 -16.81 17.49 8.73
N GLU A 113 -16.52 18.34 7.74
CA GLU A 113 -15.96 19.68 7.98
C GLU A 113 -16.84 20.76 7.30
N SER A 114 -18.12 20.79 7.66
CA SER A 114 -19.01 21.94 7.49
C SER A 114 -20.25 21.75 8.38
N ALA A 115 -20.11 22.06 9.66
CA ALA A 115 -21.23 22.26 10.58
C ALA A 115 -20.93 23.44 11.50
#